data_AF-A0A842N4F5-F1
#
_entry.id   AF-A0A842N4F5-F1
#
_cell.length_a   1.000
_cell.length_b   1.000
_cell.length_c   1.000
_cell.angle_alpha   90.00
_cell.angle_beta   90.00
_cell.angle_gamma   90.00
#
_symmetry.space_group_name_H-M   'P 1'
#
loop_
_entity.id
_entity.type
_entity.pdbx_description
1 polymer ?
#
loop_
_entity_poly.entity_id
_entity_poly.type
_entity_poly.pdbx_seq_one_letter_code
_entity_poly.pdbx_strand_id
1 'polypeptide(L)'
;MRVWAFYLHGPLEADYLLNGELNAQLFLYANEPLEVDIELKVRRVQEDKGVKKVAASKFRGVPLLEGIPAEPLEFKVVPRRPVLIEEGDTILVEFWFKLGEPDFESTIYLAYDSEDAHSQVEFPGIVMPEALLPLFLIAPLLPGLMKVFSSGRKKSVDSVVDPGGAGSL
;
A
#
# COMPACT_ATOMS: atom_id res chain seq x y z
N MET A 1 10.80 -0.08 -16.16
CA MET A 1 9.63 -0.92 -16.48
C MET A 1 9.01 -1.45 -15.18
N ARG A 2 7.70 -1.71 -15.13
CA ARG A 2 7.11 -2.45 -13.99
C ARG A 2 7.40 -3.93 -14.22
N VAL A 3 8.05 -4.59 -13.27
CA VAL A 3 8.42 -6.00 -13.44
C VAL A 3 7.55 -6.90 -12.58
N TRP A 4 7.28 -6.52 -11.33
CA TRP A 4 6.39 -7.27 -10.45
C TRP A 4 5.41 -6.38 -9.67
N ALA A 5 4.28 -6.97 -9.31
CA ALA A 5 3.26 -6.38 -8.46
C ALA A 5 2.69 -7.47 -7.54
N PHE A 6 2.69 -7.21 -6.24
CA PHE A 6 2.18 -8.10 -5.21
C PHE A 6 0.96 -7.49 -4.57
N TYR A 7 -0.13 -8.24 -4.56
CA TYR A 7 -1.33 -7.88 -3.83
C TYR A 7 -1.28 -8.56 -2.48
N LEU A 8 -1.61 -7.82 -1.41
CA LEU A 8 -2.00 -8.47 -0.17
C LEU A 8 -3.25 -9.33 -0.47
N HIS A 9 -3.33 -10.50 0.17
CA HIS A 9 -4.30 -11.56 -0.14
C HIS A 9 -5.76 -11.12 0.08
N GLY A 10 -6.30 -10.37 -0.87
CA GLY A 10 -7.66 -9.83 -0.86
C GLY A 10 -7.81 -8.48 -0.14
N PRO A 11 -9.03 -7.93 -0.17
CA PRO A 11 -9.40 -6.76 0.63
C PRO A 11 -9.13 -6.97 2.11
N LEU A 12 -8.81 -5.88 2.81
CA LEU A 12 -8.66 -5.91 4.26
C LEU A 12 -10.00 -6.23 4.95
N GLU A 13 -9.97 -7.12 5.93
CA GLU A 13 -11.11 -7.45 6.77
C GLU A 13 -11.40 -6.40 7.86
N ALA A 14 -10.47 -5.46 8.08
CA ALA A 14 -10.62 -4.37 9.04
C ALA A 14 -9.77 -3.16 8.63
N ASP A 15 -10.14 -1.98 9.14
CA ASP A 15 -9.36 -0.75 9.02
C ASP A 15 -7.91 -0.97 9.48
N TYR A 16 -6.96 -0.56 8.63
CA TYR A 16 -5.54 -0.63 8.91
C TYR A 16 -4.90 0.76 8.87
N LEU A 17 -4.33 1.17 10.00
CA LEU A 17 -3.53 2.38 10.08
C LEU A 17 -2.07 2.06 9.75
N LEU A 18 -1.66 2.32 8.50
CA LEU A 18 -0.26 2.25 8.12
C LEU A 18 0.49 3.42 8.77
N ASN A 19 1.16 3.12 9.89
CA ASN A 19 1.94 4.07 10.66
C ASN A 19 3.29 3.47 11.05
N GLY A 20 4.26 3.55 10.14
CA GLY A 20 5.60 3.05 10.38
C GLY A 20 6.32 2.67 9.10
N GLU A 21 7.51 2.13 9.28
CA GLU A 21 8.33 1.59 8.19
C GLU A 21 7.78 0.25 7.71
N LEU A 22 7.68 0.09 6.40
CA LEU A 22 7.52 -1.17 5.70
C LEU A 22 8.90 -1.72 5.34
N ASN A 23 9.16 -2.98 5.63
CA ASN A 23 10.42 -3.64 5.28
C ASN A 23 10.15 -4.74 4.23
N ALA A 24 10.74 -4.62 3.05
CA ALA A 24 10.69 -5.66 2.04
C ALA A 24 12.05 -6.37 1.99
N GLN A 25 12.05 -7.68 2.22
CA GLN A 25 13.21 -8.55 2.11
C GLN A 25 13.03 -9.40 0.86
N LEU A 26 13.83 -9.13 -0.18
CA LEU A 26 13.68 -9.77 -1.48
C LEU A 26 14.95 -10.50 -1.89
N PHE A 27 14.81 -11.76 -2.27
CA PHE A 27 15.85 -12.52 -2.96
C PHE A 27 15.76 -12.22 -4.46
N LEU A 28 16.47 -11.17 -4.87
CA LEU A 28 16.57 -10.75 -6.26
C LEU A 28 17.92 -11.16 -6.83
N TYR A 29 17.91 -11.64 -8.06
CA TYR A 29 19.11 -11.99 -8.80
C TYR A 29 18.91 -11.76 -10.30
N ALA A 30 19.97 -11.88 -11.07
CA ALA A 30 19.92 -11.78 -12.53
C ALA A 30 20.62 -12.99 -13.17
N ASN A 31 20.48 -13.14 -14.48
CA ASN A 31 21.25 -14.12 -15.26
C ASN A 31 22.73 -13.73 -15.40
N GLU A 32 23.07 -12.48 -15.15
CA GLU A 32 24.44 -11.96 -15.13
C GLU A 32 24.55 -10.80 -14.13
N PRO A 33 25.72 -10.53 -13.52
CA PRO A 33 25.88 -9.44 -12.57
C PRO A 33 25.59 -8.07 -13.20
N LEU A 34 24.73 -7.27 -12.56
CA LEU A 34 24.34 -5.95 -13.06
C LEU A 34 23.88 -5.02 -11.94
N GLU A 35 23.78 -3.73 -12.24
CA GLU A 35 23.19 -2.72 -11.34
C GLU A 35 21.84 -2.23 -11.85
N VAL A 36 20.86 -2.13 -10.95
CA VAL A 36 19.51 -1.61 -11.24
C VAL A 36 19.11 -0.49 -10.29
N ASP A 37 18.31 0.42 -10.82
CA ASP A 37 17.51 1.32 -9.99
C ASP A 37 16.17 0.63 -9.68
N ILE A 38 15.81 0.57 -8.40
CA ILE A 38 14.56 -0.04 -7.92
C ILE A 38 13.66 1.05 -7.33
N GLU A 39 12.38 1.05 -7.69
CA GLU A 39 11.36 1.87 -7.05
C GLU A 39 10.27 0.97 -6.48
N LEU A 40 10.10 1.00 -5.17
CA LEU A 40 9.06 0.28 -4.45
C LEU A 40 7.90 1.25 -4.17
N LYS A 41 6.68 0.87 -4.56
CA LYS A 41 5.46 1.68 -4.38
C LYS A 41 4.43 0.90 -3.58
N VAL A 42 3.96 1.51 -2.50
CA VAL A 42 2.78 1.04 -1.76
C VAL A 42 1.58 1.83 -2.25
N ARG A 43 0.51 1.13 -2.60
CA ARG A 43 -0.74 1.69 -3.10
C ARG A 43 -1.93 1.10 -2.35
N ARG A 44 -3.00 1.89 -2.29
CA ARG A 44 -4.32 1.51 -1.82
C ARG A 44 -5.20 1.33 -3.05
N VAL A 45 -5.75 0.15 -3.24
CA VAL A 45 -6.67 -0.18 -4.33
C VAL A 45 -8.08 -0.15 -3.76
N GLN A 46 -8.92 0.68 -4.35
CA GLN A 46 -10.31 0.85 -3.98
C GLN A 46 -11.16 0.36 -5.16
N GLU A 47 -12.17 -0.45 -4.91
CA GLU A 47 -13.04 -1.01 -5.96
C GLU A 47 -13.65 0.11 -6.83
N ASP A 48 -14.27 1.12 -6.21
CA ASP A 48 -14.99 2.18 -6.93
C ASP A 48 -14.13 3.40 -7.29
N LYS A 49 -12.99 3.58 -6.60
CA LYS A 49 -12.20 4.83 -6.64
C LYS A 49 -10.83 4.64 -7.29
N GLY A 50 -10.54 3.43 -7.76
CA GLY A 50 -9.29 3.06 -8.41
C GLY A 50 -8.10 3.04 -7.43
N VAL A 51 -6.91 3.32 -7.96
CA VAL A 51 -5.65 3.11 -7.24
C VAL A 51 -5.06 4.43 -6.73
N LYS A 52 -4.85 4.52 -5.41
CA LYS A 52 -4.21 5.68 -4.76
C LYS A 52 -2.81 5.37 -4.26
N LYS A 53 -1.91 6.33 -4.41
CA LYS A 53 -0.55 6.24 -3.86
C LYS A 53 -0.57 6.39 -2.34
N VAL A 54 0.11 5.48 -1.66
CA VAL A 54 0.30 5.51 -0.19
C VAL A 54 1.74 5.92 0.13
N ALA A 55 2.72 5.17 -0.34
CA ALA A 55 4.15 5.44 -0.12
C ALA A 55 4.98 5.03 -1.34
N ALA A 56 6.18 5.58 -1.46
CA ALA A 56 7.15 5.11 -2.45
C ALA A 56 8.58 5.48 -2.05
N SER A 57 9.52 4.56 -2.29
CA SER A 57 10.95 4.75 -2.10
C SER A 57 11.71 4.37 -3.36
N LYS A 58 12.83 5.03 -3.62
CA LYS A 58 13.74 4.76 -4.74
C LYS A 58 15.10 4.37 -4.19
N PHE A 59 15.68 3.33 -4.77
CA PHE A 59 16.98 2.76 -4.46
C PHE A 59 17.78 2.74 -5.75
N ARG A 60 19.01 3.24 -5.73
CA ARG A 60 19.83 3.39 -6.95
C ARG A 60 21.06 2.51 -6.88
N GLY A 61 21.49 2.01 -8.03
CA GLY A 61 22.70 1.20 -8.15
C GLY A 61 22.65 -0.05 -7.27
N VAL A 62 21.50 -0.71 -7.22
CA VAL A 62 21.34 -1.95 -6.45
C VAL A 62 22.02 -3.07 -7.23
N PRO A 63 23.06 -3.71 -6.68
CA PRO A 63 23.75 -4.79 -7.36
C PRO A 63 22.91 -6.06 -7.31
N LEU A 64 22.75 -6.70 -8.46
CA LEU A 64 22.19 -8.04 -8.58
C LEU A 64 23.30 -8.99 -8.99
N LEU A 65 23.38 -10.12 -8.29
CA LEU A 65 24.34 -11.18 -8.58
C LEU A 65 23.73 -12.22 -9.53
N GLU A 66 24.59 -13.03 -10.12
CA GLU A 66 24.15 -14.25 -10.81
C GLU A 66 23.76 -15.31 -9.77
N GLY A 67 22.56 -15.88 -9.93
CA GLY A 67 22.02 -16.89 -9.02
C GLY A 67 21.43 -16.31 -7.72
N ILE A 68 20.65 -17.13 -7.01
CA ILE A 68 19.95 -16.70 -5.78
C ILE A 68 21.00 -16.30 -4.72
N PRO A 69 20.93 -15.08 -4.16
CA PRO A 69 21.88 -14.64 -3.14
C PRO A 69 21.66 -15.37 -1.81
N ALA A 70 22.71 -15.47 -1.00
CA ALA A 70 22.64 -16.08 0.33
C ALA A 70 21.81 -15.25 1.33
N GLU A 71 21.73 -13.94 1.13
CA GLU A 71 20.97 -13.01 1.97
C GLU A 71 20.02 -12.17 1.09
N PRO A 72 18.83 -11.81 1.61
CA PRO A 72 17.90 -10.97 0.88
C PRO A 72 18.39 -9.52 0.81
N LEU A 73 17.99 -8.82 -0.23
CA LEU A 73 18.10 -7.37 -0.29
C LEU A 73 16.99 -6.73 0.53
N GLU A 74 17.35 -5.77 1.38
CA GLU A 74 16.40 -5.07 2.25
C GLU A 74 16.01 -3.70 1.67
N PHE A 75 14.70 -3.46 1.57
CA PHE A 75 14.13 -2.21 1.07
C PHE A 75 13.14 -1.62 2.07
N LYS A 76 13.49 -0.44 2.59
CA LYS A 76 12.68 0.27 3.58
C LYS A 76 11.82 1.35 2.94
N VAL A 77 10.52 1.29 3.18
CA VAL A 77 9.56 2.27 2.67
C VAL A 77 8.81 2.90 3.83
N VAL A 78 8.97 4.21 3.97
CA VAL A 78 8.32 4.97 5.03
C VAL A 78 7.25 5.88 4.41
N PRO A 79 5.98 5.75 4.80
CA PRO A 79 4.94 6.69 4.39
C PRO A 79 5.24 8.06 5.00
N ARG A 80 5.01 9.13 4.24
CA ARG A 80 5.30 10.51 4.71
C ARG A 80 4.46 10.94 5.92
N ARG A 81 3.33 10.30 6.13
CA ARG A 81 2.39 10.50 7.23
C ARG A 81 1.60 9.20 7.44
N PRO A 82 1.01 8.99 8.62
CA PRO A 82 0.10 7.87 8.84
C PRO A 82 -1.02 7.88 7.79
N VAL A 83 -1.35 6.70 7.26
CA VAL A 83 -2.41 6.51 6.25
C VAL A 83 -3.38 5.45 6.73
N LEU A 84 -4.65 5.83 6.86
CA LEU A 84 -5.74 4.88 7.08
C LEU A 84 -6.12 4.22 5.75
N ILE A 85 -6.04 2.91 5.72
CA ILE A 85 -6.53 2.04 4.66
C ILE A 85 -7.79 1.40 5.22
N GLU A 86 -8.92 1.65 4.58
CA GLU A 86 -10.22 1.28 5.15
C GLU A 86 -10.47 -0.21 4.88
N GLU A 87 -11.30 -0.82 5.72
CA GLU A 87 -11.89 -2.13 5.46
C GLU A 87 -12.45 -2.19 4.03
N GLY A 88 -12.23 -3.31 3.33
CA GLY A 88 -12.64 -3.50 1.94
C GLY A 88 -11.70 -2.93 0.88
N ASP A 89 -10.71 -2.10 1.24
CA ASP A 89 -9.63 -1.77 0.30
C ASP A 89 -8.54 -2.85 0.29
N THR A 90 -7.77 -2.92 -0.79
CA THR A 90 -6.60 -3.81 -0.90
C THR A 90 -5.30 -3.03 -0.87
N ILE A 91 -4.27 -3.59 -0.24
CA ILE A 91 -2.91 -3.05 -0.31
C ILE A 91 -2.17 -3.69 -1.49
N LEU A 92 -1.58 -2.85 -2.35
CA LEU A 92 -0.77 -3.26 -3.50
C LEU A 92 0.66 -2.75 -3.32
N VAL A 93 1.63 -3.65 -3.41
CA VAL A 93 3.05 -3.34 -3.41
C VAL A 93 3.62 -3.60 -4.80
N GLU A 94 4.10 -2.56 -5.47
CA GLU A 94 4.70 -2.67 -6.80
C GLU A 94 6.22 -2.49 -6.73
N PHE A 95 6.94 -3.32 -7.48
CA PHE A 95 8.38 -3.21 -7.67
C PHE A 95 8.68 -2.84 -9.12
N TRP A 96 9.29 -1.67 -9.28
CA TRP A 96 9.66 -1.11 -10.58
C TRP A 96 11.17 -1.14 -10.71
N PHE A 97 11.65 -1.64 -11.84
CA PHE A 97 13.07 -1.74 -12.12
C PHE A 97 13.40 -0.87 -13.31
N LYS A 98 14.51 -0.16 -13.20
CA LYS A 98 15.11 0.58 -14.29
C LYS A 98 16.53 0.06 -14.43
N LEU A 99 16.75 -0.68 -15.53
CA LEU A 99 18.06 -1.11 -15.95
C LEU A 99 18.87 0.12 -16.40
N GLY A 100 20.19 0.00 -16.33
CA GLY A 100 21.13 0.85 -17.08
C GLY A 100 20.90 0.76 -18.60
N GLU A 101 21.80 1.33 -19.40
CA GLU A 101 21.64 1.39 -20.86
C GLU A 101 21.28 0.03 -21.52
N PRO A 102 20.49 0.07 -22.62
CA PRO A 102 19.63 -1.04 -23.05
C PRO A 102 20.32 -2.18 -23.82
N ASP A 103 21.64 -2.32 -23.72
CA ASP A 103 22.40 -3.27 -24.56
C ASP A 103 22.38 -4.72 -24.05
N PHE A 104 21.75 -5.00 -22.91
CA PHE A 104 21.77 -6.33 -22.31
C PHE A 104 20.38 -6.98 -22.28
N GLU A 105 20.30 -8.22 -22.77
CA GLU A 105 19.19 -9.16 -22.56
C GLU A 105 19.16 -9.66 -21.09
N SER A 106 19.43 -8.78 -20.12
CA SER A 106 19.49 -9.18 -18.73
C SER A 106 18.10 -9.48 -18.21
N THR A 107 17.92 -10.66 -17.65
CA THR A 107 16.70 -11.10 -16.98
C THR A 107 16.89 -11.01 -15.49
N ILE A 108 15.98 -10.30 -14.82
CA ILE A 108 15.93 -10.23 -13.36
C ILE A 108 14.94 -11.30 -12.89
N TYR A 109 15.28 -11.96 -11.80
CA TYR A 109 14.47 -12.98 -11.14
C TYR A 109 14.16 -12.57 -9.71
N LEU A 110 13.00 -12.99 -9.24
CA LEU A 110 12.59 -12.92 -7.85
C LEU A 110 12.31 -14.35 -7.36
N ALA A 111 13.00 -14.77 -6.31
CA ALA A 111 12.65 -16.02 -5.62
C ALA A 111 11.42 -15.77 -4.73
N TYR A 112 10.24 -16.03 -5.28
CA TYR A 112 8.94 -15.80 -4.63
C TYR A 112 8.31 -17.08 -4.04
N ASP A 113 8.73 -18.25 -4.52
CA ASP A 113 8.22 -19.56 -4.11
C ASP A 113 9.38 -20.58 -4.04
N SER A 114 10.47 -20.18 -3.36
CA SER A 114 11.62 -21.05 -3.11
C SER A 114 11.48 -21.70 -1.74
N GLU A 115 11.90 -22.96 -1.62
CA GLU A 115 11.93 -23.70 -0.34
C GLU A 115 12.89 -23.08 0.68
N ASP A 116 13.95 -22.41 0.20
CA ASP A 116 15.03 -21.89 1.03
C ASP A 116 15.15 -20.34 1.01
N ALA A 117 14.49 -19.67 0.04
CA ALA A 117 14.60 -18.23 -0.17
C ALA A 117 13.21 -17.54 -0.23
N HIS A 118 12.70 -17.17 0.94
CA HIS A 118 11.38 -16.56 1.07
C HIS A 118 11.45 -15.03 0.97
N SER A 119 11.07 -14.49 -0.18
CA SER A 119 10.87 -13.04 -0.32
C SER A 119 9.57 -12.61 0.38
N GLN A 120 9.65 -11.57 1.21
CA GLN A 120 8.52 -11.12 2.02
C GLN A 120 8.46 -9.59 2.15
N VAL A 121 7.26 -9.10 2.45
CA VAL A 121 7.02 -7.70 2.77
C VAL A 121 6.36 -7.61 4.14
N GLU A 122 7.07 -7.06 5.10
CA GLU A 122 6.61 -6.86 6.45
C GLU A 122 5.95 -5.49 6.58
N PHE A 123 4.71 -5.50 7.08
CA PHE A 123 3.93 -4.29 7.31
C PHE A 123 3.89 -3.97 8.81
N PRO A 124 4.04 -2.69 9.19
CA PRO A 124 4.03 -2.30 10.59
C PRO A 124 2.62 -2.46 11.18
N GLY A 125 2.42 -3.46 12.04
CA GLY A 125 1.17 -3.64 12.75
C GLY A 125 0.07 -4.38 11.97
N ILE A 126 0.39 -5.08 10.87
CA ILE A 126 -0.51 -6.10 10.29
C ILE A 126 -0.33 -7.40 11.08
N VAL A 127 -0.85 -7.44 12.29
CA VAL A 127 -1.30 -8.69 12.93
C VAL A 127 -2.45 -8.27 13.84
N MET A 128 -3.68 -8.73 13.57
CA MET A 128 -4.68 -8.75 14.65
C MET A 128 -5.18 -10.17 14.92
N PRO A 129 -4.70 -10.79 16.00
CA PRO A 129 -5.29 -12.00 16.57
C PRO A 129 -6.64 -11.68 17.23
N GLU A 130 -7.60 -12.60 17.13
CA GLU A 130 -9.01 -12.47 17.57
C GLU A 130 -9.19 -11.99 19.03
N ALA A 131 -8.20 -12.19 19.90
CA ALA A 131 -8.26 -11.77 21.30
C ALA A 131 -8.20 -10.24 21.52
N LEU A 132 -7.80 -9.44 20.51
CA LEU A 132 -7.64 -7.97 20.63
C LEU A 132 -8.89 -7.15 20.23
N LEU A 133 -9.96 -7.83 19.76
CA LEU A 133 -11.30 -7.25 19.49
C LEU A 133 -11.85 -6.35 20.62
N PRO A 134 -11.72 -6.70 21.92
CA PRO A 134 -12.33 -5.91 22.99
C PRO A 134 -11.70 -4.53 23.21
N LEU A 135 -10.41 -4.35 22.86
CA LEU A 135 -9.73 -3.06 23.02
C LEU A 135 -10.05 -2.08 21.86
N PHE A 136 -10.51 -2.61 20.72
CA PHE A 136 -11.05 -1.80 19.63
C PHE A 136 -12.39 -1.14 20.00
N LEU A 137 -13.15 -1.70 20.94
CA LEU A 137 -14.38 -1.11 21.49
C LEU A 137 -14.14 0.24 22.20
N ILE A 138 -12.88 0.55 22.55
CA ILE A 138 -12.47 1.78 23.22
C ILE A 138 -11.81 2.78 22.24
N ALA A 139 -11.48 2.35 21.01
CA ALA A 139 -10.96 3.23 19.94
C ALA A 139 -11.90 4.42 19.61
N PRO A 140 -13.24 4.31 19.66
CA PRO A 140 -14.18 5.42 19.45
C PRO A 140 -14.20 6.48 20.56
N LEU A 141 -13.49 6.29 21.68
CA LEU A 141 -13.38 7.29 22.75
C LEU A 141 -12.18 8.23 22.60
N LEU A 142 -11.28 7.96 21.66
CA LEU A 142 -10.16 8.83 21.30
C LEU A 142 -10.51 10.06 20.42
N PRO A 143 -11.53 10.06 19.54
CA PRO A 143 -11.88 11.20 18.69
C PRO A 143 -12.46 12.41 19.43
N GLY A 144 -13.02 12.21 20.64
CA GLY A 144 -13.70 13.27 21.40
C GLY A 144 -12.79 14.41 21.85
N LEU A 145 -11.49 14.20 21.93
CA LEU A 145 -10.51 15.21 22.34
C LEU A 145 -10.10 16.17 21.20
N MET A 146 -10.25 15.79 19.92
CA MET A 146 -9.77 16.61 18.80
C MET A 146 -10.82 17.59 18.24
N LYS A 147 -12.12 17.41 18.51
CA LYS A 147 -13.18 18.27 17.96
C LYS A 147 -13.48 19.54 18.75
N VAL A 148 -12.94 19.71 19.96
CA VAL A 148 -13.12 20.94 20.75
C VAL A 148 -12.40 22.16 20.11
N PHE A 149 -11.53 21.94 19.11
CA PHE A 149 -10.74 23.02 18.49
C PHE A 149 -11.24 23.57 17.13
N SER A 150 -12.35 23.09 16.55
CA SER A 150 -12.80 23.59 15.22
C SER A 150 -14.30 23.95 15.14
N SER A 151 -14.77 24.79 16.06
CA SER A 151 -16.08 25.46 15.93
C SER A 151 -16.02 26.63 14.93
N GLY A 152 -16.92 26.67 13.94
CA GLY A 152 -17.14 27.85 13.09
C GLY A 152 -18.31 27.72 12.10
N ARG A 153 -19.52 28.13 12.52
CA ARG A 153 -20.82 28.13 11.80
C ARG A 153 -20.98 29.19 10.68
N LYS A 154 -21.87 28.92 9.70
CA LYS A 154 -23.00 29.79 9.21
C LYS A 154 -23.81 29.05 8.09
N LYS A 155 -25.10 28.64 8.27
CA LYS A 155 -26.44 29.30 8.03
C LYS A 155 -26.66 29.79 6.56
N SER A 156 -27.80 29.68 5.86
CA SER A 156 -29.19 29.15 6.01
C SER A 156 -29.94 29.30 4.62
N VAL A 157 -30.81 28.40 4.11
CA VAL A 157 -32.32 28.40 4.12
C VAL A 157 -33.02 28.65 2.75
N ASP A 158 -34.05 27.81 2.48
CA ASP A 158 -35.28 27.84 1.63
C ASP A 158 -35.21 28.02 0.08
N SER A 159 -35.98 27.27 -0.75
CA SER A 159 -37.44 27.14 -0.71
C SER A 159 -38.00 25.97 -1.55
N VAL A 160 -39.18 25.50 -1.10
CA VAL A 160 -40.12 24.54 -1.71
C VAL A 160 -41.07 25.28 -2.66
N VAL A 161 -41.35 24.75 -3.86
CA VAL A 161 -42.65 24.86 -4.53
C VAL A 161 -42.90 23.61 -5.39
N ASP A 162 -43.98 22.91 -5.07
CA ASP A 162 -44.71 21.93 -5.87
C ASP A 162 -45.95 22.63 -6.46
N PRO A 163 -46.42 22.27 -7.66
CA PRO A 163 -47.86 22.24 -7.86
C PRO A 163 -48.32 21.00 -8.65
N GLY A 164 -49.18 20.20 -8.05
CA GLY A 164 -49.92 19.15 -8.74
C GLY A 164 -51.21 19.65 -9.42
N GLY A 165 -51.67 18.93 -10.45
CA GLY A 165 -53.10 18.65 -10.66
C GLY A 165 -53.70 18.74 -12.08
N ALA A 166 -54.20 17.58 -12.55
CA ALA A 166 -55.28 17.34 -13.54
C ALA A 166 -55.02 17.69 -15.04
N GLY A 167 -55.49 16.96 -16.05
CA GLY A 167 -56.44 15.84 -16.19
C GLY A 167 -56.71 15.58 -17.70
N SER A 168 -57.41 14.50 -18.00
CA SER A 168 -57.66 13.85 -19.31
C SER A 168 -58.34 14.68 -20.41
N LEU A 169 -57.90 14.49 -21.67
CA LEU A 169 -58.62 13.90 -22.83
C LEU A 169 -57.73 13.95 -24.09
#